data_AF-A0A969B5T4-F1
#
_entry.id   AF-A0A969B5T4-F1
#
_cell.length_a   1.000
_cell.length_b   1.000
_cell.length_c   1.000
_cell.angle_alpha   90.00
_cell.angle_beta   90.00
_cell.angle_gamma   90.00
#
_symmetry.space_group_name_H-M   'P 1'
#
loop_
_entity.id
_entity.type
_entity.pdbx_description
1 polymer ?
#
loop_
_entity_poly.entity_id
_entity_poly.type
_entity_poly.pdbx_seq_one_letter_code
_entity_poly.pdbx_strand_id
1 'polypeptide(L)'
;MRLRRPPQDDPRLSRGLQLLQTKITVLEDLSDRTDSQVKSLTGLLDQKNRMLQNRILEAEQQVLKIDHSMHKSMEVAEIFQDKIPHQEILERQRTVEYVKAARMANSGMSVEEIAQAVHLPREQVELIAKFNRDQLMFDESALPEWASKPAESQGTFGIADMDFVNGLEKPSPDMDNMARIDSDFKAAVKTARDAAANPPPTLLDNRVADTLKASVNSSVQHMQPAVMSMKATAQTLRDKLVSTAEDLLRSQHHAKSMASDISLTIPTDMPEMQRAITPAPATPVRTTIISANAMGTRSTTEQIKKVIFPRIEK
;
A
#
# COMPACT_ATOMS: atom_id res chain seq x y z
N MET A 1 40.88 -95.77 -19.05
CA MET A 1 39.78 -95.19 -18.27
C MET A 1 39.01 -94.21 -19.15
N ARG A 2 37.75 -94.50 -19.51
CA ARG A 2 36.88 -93.54 -20.21
C ARG A 2 36.29 -92.60 -19.16
N LEU A 3 36.79 -91.36 -19.10
CA LEU A 3 36.22 -90.29 -18.28
C LEU A 3 34.79 -90.02 -18.75
N ARG A 4 33.81 -90.22 -17.86
CA ARG A 4 32.40 -89.88 -18.09
C ARG A 4 32.33 -88.40 -18.48
N ARG A 5 31.69 -88.10 -19.61
CA ARG A 5 31.34 -86.71 -19.94
C ARG A 5 30.38 -86.18 -18.88
N PRO A 6 30.53 -84.92 -18.44
CA PRO A 6 29.58 -84.28 -17.55
C PRO A 6 28.16 -84.39 -18.14
N PRO A 7 27.13 -84.57 -17.29
CA PRO A 7 25.74 -84.53 -17.74
C PRO A 7 25.50 -83.23 -18.52
N GLN A 8 24.96 -83.36 -19.72
CA GLN A 8 24.69 -82.24 -20.61
C GLN A 8 23.56 -81.40 -20.00
N ASP A 9 23.85 -80.14 -19.65
CA ASP A 9 22.88 -79.25 -19.02
C ASP A 9 21.63 -79.08 -19.90
N ASP A 10 20.45 -79.06 -19.26
CA ASP A 10 19.18 -78.85 -19.95
C ASP A 10 19.20 -77.46 -20.64
N PRO A 11 19.02 -77.38 -21.97
CA PRO A 11 19.03 -76.11 -22.70
C PRO A 11 18.00 -75.10 -22.19
N ARG A 12 16.92 -75.55 -21.54
CA ARG A 12 15.92 -74.66 -20.92
C ARG A 12 16.48 -73.94 -19.70
N LEU A 13 17.26 -74.63 -18.88
CA LEU A 13 17.89 -74.05 -17.69
C LEU A 13 18.93 -73.01 -18.09
N SER A 14 19.75 -73.31 -19.10
CA SER A 14 20.74 -72.36 -19.63
C SER A 14 20.08 -71.09 -20.16
N ARG A 15 18.98 -71.21 -20.93
CA ARG A 15 18.22 -70.05 -21.43
C ARG A 15 17.54 -69.26 -20.31
N GLY A 16 17.02 -69.95 -19.29
CA GLY A 16 16.44 -69.33 -18.10
C GLY A 16 17.47 -68.52 -17.31
N LEU A 17 18.66 -69.08 -17.11
CA LEU A 17 19.79 -68.42 -16.45
C LEU A 17 20.24 -67.18 -17.22
N GLN A 18 20.38 -67.29 -18.55
CA GLN A 18 20.76 -66.17 -19.41
C GLN A 18 19.72 -65.03 -19.31
N LEU A 19 18.42 -65.35 -19.33
CA LEU A 19 17.37 -64.35 -19.19
C LEU A 19 17.42 -63.65 -17.82
N LEU A 20 17.68 -64.40 -16.74
CA LEU A 20 17.84 -63.84 -15.40
C LEU A 20 19.05 -62.92 -15.33
N GLN A 21 20.19 -63.33 -15.91
CA GLN A 21 21.40 -62.52 -15.95
C GLN A 21 21.15 -61.20 -16.70
N THR A 22 20.50 -61.25 -17.86
CA THR A 22 20.12 -60.02 -18.59
C THR A 22 19.19 -59.13 -17.77
N LYS A 23 18.23 -59.71 -17.04
CA LYS A 23 17.33 -58.94 -16.16
C LYS A 23 18.05 -58.31 -14.99
N ILE A 24 19.03 -59.00 -14.40
CA ILE A 24 19.87 -58.47 -13.32
C ILE A 24 20.64 -57.25 -13.85
N THR A 25 21.32 -57.36 -15.00
CA THR A 25 22.07 -56.24 -15.59
C THR A 25 21.18 -55.03 -15.87
N VAL A 26 19.97 -55.23 -16.42
CA VAL A 26 19.04 -54.12 -16.66
C VAL A 26 18.56 -53.48 -15.35
N LEU A 27 18.32 -54.27 -14.30
CA LEU A 27 17.92 -53.74 -13.00
C LEU A 27 19.07 -53.00 -12.31
N GLU A 28 20.30 -53.46 -12.45
CA GLU A 28 21.51 -52.77 -11.99
C GLU A 28 21.65 -51.41 -12.68
N ASP A 29 21.56 -51.36 -14.02
CA ASP A 29 21.62 -50.10 -14.79
C ASP A 29 20.50 -49.12 -14.40
N LEU A 30 19.28 -49.62 -14.20
CA LEU A 30 18.15 -48.79 -13.76
C LEU A 30 18.33 -48.29 -12.33
N SER A 31 18.91 -49.11 -11.45
CA SER A 31 19.24 -48.72 -10.08
C SER A 31 20.28 -47.59 -10.08
N ASP A 32 21.39 -47.75 -10.80
CA ASP A 32 22.46 -46.76 -10.91
C ASP A 32 21.96 -45.42 -11.50
N ARG A 33 21.08 -45.50 -12.50
CA ARG A 33 20.44 -44.32 -13.08
C ARG A 33 19.51 -43.63 -12.08
N THR A 34 18.73 -44.40 -11.34
CA THR A 34 17.83 -43.86 -10.30
C THR A 34 18.63 -43.17 -9.20
N ASP A 35 19.71 -43.79 -8.73
CA ASP A 35 20.61 -43.20 -7.73
C ASP A 35 21.24 -41.89 -8.20
N SER A 36 21.64 -41.83 -9.47
CA SER A 36 22.17 -40.62 -10.09
C SER A 36 21.11 -39.51 -10.18
N GLN A 37 19.87 -39.86 -10.53
CA GLN A 37 18.75 -38.91 -10.57
C GLN A 37 18.39 -38.38 -9.18
N VAL A 38 18.34 -39.25 -8.17
CA VAL A 38 18.08 -38.84 -6.78
C VAL A 38 19.16 -37.88 -6.30
N LYS A 39 20.45 -38.18 -6.54
CA LYS A 39 21.55 -37.27 -6.20
C LYS A 39 21.41 -35.91 -6.89
N SER A 40 21.04 -35.89 -8.17
CA SER A 40 20.81 -34.65 -8.91
C SER A 40 19.62 -33.85 -8.35
N LEU A 41 18.52 -34.52 -8.01
CA LEU A 41 17.34 -33.87 -7.44
C LEU A 41 17.63 -33.29 -6.05
N THR A 42 18.35 -34.03 -5.20
CA THR A 42 18.79 -33.55 -3.88
C THR A 42 19.66 -32.31 -4.03
N GLY A 43 20.62 -32.30 -4.97
CA GLY A 43 21.46 -31.12 -5.23
C GLY A 43 20.66 -29.90 -5.71
N LEU A 44 19.67 -30.10 -6.58
CA LEU A 44 18.80 -29.01 -7.03
C LEU A 44 17.93 -28.47 -5.89
N LEU A 45 17.42 -29.35 -5.03
CA LEU A 45 16.63 -28.98 -3.85
C LEU A 45 17.45 -28.13 -2.90
N ASP A 46 18.70 -28.53 -2.59
CA ASP A 46 19.61 -27.75 -1.75
C ASP A 46 19.93 -26.38 -2.35
N GLN A 47 20.16 -26.32 -3.66
CA GLN A 47 20.37 -25.06 -4.36
C GLN A 47 19.16 -24.14 -4.25
N LYS A 48 17.95 -24.66 -4.49
CA LYS A 48 16.70 -23.89 -4.42
C LYS A 48 16.40 -23.45 -2.99
N ASN A 49 16.72 -24.26 -1.99
CA ASN A 49 16.57 -23.91 -0.59
C ASN A 49 17.47 -22.71 -0.22
N ARG A 50 18.74 -22.70 -0.66
CA ARG A 50 19.64 -21.55 -0.48
C ARG A 50 19.14 -20.29 -1.17
N MET A 51 18.63 -20.41 -2.39
CA MET A 51 18.03 -19.26 -3.10
C MET A 51 16.83 -18.69 -2.35
N LEU A 52 15.96 -19.55 -1.82
CA LEU A 52 14.78 -19.15 -1.05
C LEU A 52 15.20 -18.43 0.24
N GLN A 53 16.17 -18.99 0.97
CA GLN A 53 16.71 -18.35 2.18
C GLN A 53 17.27 -16.95 1.90
N ASN A 54 18.02 -16.78 0.81
CA ASN A 54 18.53 -15.45 0.43
C ASN A 54 17.40 -14.47 0.11
N ARG A 55 16.35 -14.91 -0.59
CA ARG A 55 15.19 -14.06 -0.88
C ARG A 55 14.41 -13.66 0.37
N ILE A 56 14.32 -14.55 1.36
CA ILE A 56 13.72 -14.23 2.66
C ILE A 56 14.52 -13.12 3.35
N LEU A 57 15.85 -13.25 3.42
CA LEU A 57 16.72 -12.24 4.02
C LEU A 57 16.64 -10.88 3.30
N GLU A 58 16.59 -10.88 1.97
CA GLU A 58 16.38 -9.65 1.17
C GLU A 58 15.04 -8.97 1.49
N ALA A 59 13.97 -9.76 1.62
CA ALA A 59 12.64 -9.24 1.95
C ALA A 59 12.60 -8.66 3.38
N GLU A 60 13.21 -9.35 4.35
CA GLU A 60 13.34 -8.85 5.73
C GLU A 60 14.09 -7.50 5.76
N GLN A 61 15.17 -7.37 4.98
CA GLN A 61 15.90 -6.11 4.87
C GLN A 61 15.04 -4.99 4.26
N GLN A 62 14.18 -5.29 3.29
CA GLN A 62 13.26 -4.30 2.71
C GLN A 62 12.19 -3.86 3.70
N VAL A 63 11.63 -4.79 4.48
CA VAL A 63 10.67 -4.48 5.55
C VAL A 63 11.30 -3.51 6.54
N LEU A 64 12.53 -3.77 7.01
CA LEU A 64 13.23 -2.86 7.92
C LEU A 64 13.45 -1.45 7.33
N LYS A 65 13.72 -1.35 6.03
CA LYS A 65 13.85 -0.04 5.35
C LYS A 65 12.52 0.71 5.30
N ILE A 66 11.42 0.00 5.04
CA ILE A 66 10.07 0.57 5.02
C ILE A 66 9.70 1.05 6.42
N ASP A 67 9.92 0.24 7.45
CA ASP A 67 9.63 0.62 8.84
C ASP A 67 10.41 1.86 9.25
N HIS A 68 11.70 1.93 8.93
CA HIS A 68 12.52 3.11 9.21
C HIS A 68 12.03 4.37 8.47
N SER A 69 11.67 4.23 7.19
CA SER A 69 11.10 5.33 6.42
C SER A 69 9.77 5.80 7.00
N MET A 70 8.91 4.86 7.41
CA MET A 70 7.62 5.15 8.01
C MET A 70 7.77 5.92 9.33
N HIS A 71 8.69 5.51 10.20
CA HIS A 71 8.97 6.22 11.45
C HIS A 71 9.42 7.66 11.20
N LYS A 72 10.33 7.89 10.25
CA LYS A 72 10.75 9.25 9.86
C LYS A 72 9.59 10.09 9.33
N SER A 73 8.75 9.50 8.47
CA SER A 73 7.57 10.21 7.96
C SER A 73 6.59 10.56 9.08
N MET A 74 6.46 9.72 10.09
CA MET A 74 5.63 9.98 11.26
C MET A 74 6.21 11.11 12.12
N GLU A 75 7.52 11.11 12.40
CA GLU A 75 8.19 12.21 13.10
C GLU A 75 8.02 13.54 12.36
N VAL A 76 8.16 13.53 11.03
CA VAL A 76 7.93 14.72 10.20
C VAL A 76 6.46 15.17 10.29
N ALA A 77 5.51 14.23 10.23
CA ALA A 77 4.10 14.55 10.37
C ALA A 77 3.75 15.13 11.75
N GLU A 78 4.33 14.62 12.83
CA GLU A 78 4.17 15.17 14.19
C GLU A 78 4.68 16.61 14.26
N ILE A 79 5.86 16.89 13.69
CA ILE A 79 6.41 18.25 13.61
C ILE A 79 5.48 19.19 12.84
N PHE A 80 4.87 18.72 11.75
CA PHE A 80 3.94 19.52 10.95
C PHE A 80 2.58 19.72 11.64
N GLN A 81 2.08 18.74 12.38
CA GLN A 81 0.86 18.89 13.18
C GLN A 81 1.06 19.93 14.29
N ASP A 82 2.21 19.90 14.97
CA ASP A 82 2.51 20.84 16.05
C ASP A 82 2.79 22.27 15.56
N LYS A 83 3.37 22.41 14.35
CA LYS A 83 3.76 23.72 13.80
C LYS A 83 2.73 24.37 12.90
N ILE A 84 1.69 23.66 12.48
CA ILE A 84 0.59 24.26 11.74
C ILE A 84 -0.48 24.67 12.77
N PRO A 85 -0.58 25.96 13.16
CA PRO A 85 -1.65 26.41 14.05
C PRO A 85 -2.99 26.23 13.34
N HIS A 86 -3.62 25.07 13.53
CA HIS A 86 -4.89 24.71 12.91
C HIS A 86 -5.97 25.75 13.22
N GLN A 87 -5.93 26.30 14.44
CA GLN A 87 -6.80 27.40 14.86
C GLN A 87 -6.60 28.66 14.01
N GLU A 88 -5.34 29.02 13.71
CA GLU A 88 -5.05 30.21 12.89
C GLU A 88 -5.46 29.99 11.43
N ILE A 89 -5.29 28.78 10.88
CA ILE A 89 -5.77 28.47 9.53
C ILE A 89 -7.30 28.57 9.45
N LEU A 90 -8.02 28.03 10.44
CA LEU A 90 -9.48 28.13 10.51
C LEU A 90 -9.94 29.60 10.62
N GLU A 91 -9.25 30.41 11.43
CA GLU A 91 -9.52 31.84 11.55
C GLU A 91 -9.24 32.59 10.24
N ARG A 92 -8.14 32.27 9.55
CA ARG A 92 -7.82 32.83 8.23
C ARG A 92 -8.86 32.44 7.20
N GLN A 93 -9.28 31.17 7.13
CA GLN A 93 -10.32 30.70 6.22
C GLN A 93 -11.64 31.43 6.43
N ARG A 94 -12.13 31.53 7.67
CA ARG A 94 -13.32 32.35 7.98
C ARG A 94 -13.13 33.79 7.55
N THR A 95 -11.96 34.39 7.79
CA THR A 95 -11.68 35.77 7.38
C THR A 95 -11.75 35.95 5.87
N VAL A 96 -11.24 34.99 5.08
CA VAL A 96 -11.39 35.00 3.62
C VAL A 96 -12.86 34.99 3.21
N GLU A 97 -13.67 34.16 3.87
CA GLU A 97 -15.11 34.08 3.63
C GLU A 97 -15.83 35.40 3.94
N TYR A 98 -15.50 36.06 5.06
CA TYR A 98 -16.04 37.39 5.40
C TYR A 98 -15.68 38.45 4.35
N VAL A 99 -14.42 38.48 3.91
CA VAL A 99 -13.95 39.39 2.87
C VAL A 99 -14.66 39.11 1.54
N LYS A 100 -14.81 37.83 1.17
CA LYS A 100 -15.52 37.41 -0.04
C LYS A 100 -16.99 37.83 0.01
N ALA A 101 -17.68 37.57 1.13
CA ALA A 101 -19.08 37.98 1.33
C ALA A 101 -19.25 39.50 1.21
N ALA A 102 -18.34 40.28 1.79
CA ALA A 102 -18.36 41.73 1.70
C ALA A 102 -18.12 42.24 0.28
N ARG A 103 -17.18 41.65 -0.47
CA ARG A 103 -16.97 41.95 -1.90
C ARG A 103 -18.22 41.65 -2.73
N MET A 104 -18.85 40.48 -2.50
CA MET A 104 -20.07 40.10 -3.21
C MET A 104 -21.24 41.03 -2.87
N ALA A 105 -21.39 41.42 -1.61
CA ALA A 105 -22.40 42.39 -1.17
C ALA A 105 -22.23 43.76 -1.84
N ASN A 106 -21.00 44.28 -1.87
CA ASN A 106 -20.69 45.57 -2.51
C ASN A 106 -20.88 45.52 -4.05
N SER A 107 -20.76 44.34 -4.66
CA SER A 107 -21.09 44.14 -6.07
C SER A 107 -22.61 44.09 -6.36
N GLY A 108 -23.45 44.16 -5.31
CA GLY A 108 -24.90 44.20 -5.42
C GLY A 108 -25.60 42.84 -5.46
N MET A 109 -24.91 41.75 -5.12
CA MET A 109 -25.52 40.42 -5.06
C MET A 109 -26.54 40.30 -3.92
N SER A 110 -27.54 39.43 -4.09
CA SER A 110 -28.55 39.18 -3.06
C SER A 110 -27.99 38.37 -1.89
N VAL A 111 -28.61 38.51 -0.71
CA VAL A 111 -28.19 37.79 0.51
C VAL A 111 -28.23 36.27 0.29
N GLU A 112 -29.24 35.78 -0.42
CA GLU A 112 -29.42 34.37 -0.73
C GLU A 112 -28.29 33.83 -1.62
N GLU A 113 -27.88 34.58 -2.64
CA GLU A 113 -26.76 34.20 -3.53
C GLU A 113 -25.43 34.18 -2.77
N ILE A 114 -25.19 35.18 -1.90
CA ILE A 114 -23.97 35.25 -1.09
C ILE A 114 -23.91 34.07 -0.10
N ALA A 115 -25.04 33.75 0.56
CA ALA A 115 -25.11 32.63 1.49
C ALA A 115 -24.91 31.26 0.83
N GLN A 116 -25.24 31.13 -0.47
CA GLN A 116 -24.91 29.91 -1.23
C GLN A 116 -23.43 29.86 -1.63
N ALA A 117 -22.82 31.00 -1.92
CA ALA A 117 -21.44 31.09 -2.39
C ALA A 117 -20.37 31.12 -1.29
N VAL A 118 -20.77 31.41 -0.04
CA VAL A 118 -19.91 31.56 1.13
C VAL A 118 -20.49 30.75 2.30
N HIS A 119 -19.67 29.98 3.01
CA HIS A 119 -20.12 29.12 4.12
C HIS A 119 -20.27 29.86 5.46
N LEU A 120 -20.92 31.02 5.44
CA LEU A 120 -21.24 31.79 6.64
C LEU A 120 -22.73 31.63 7.04
N PRO A 121 -23.05 31.68 8.33
CA PRO A 121 -24.44 31.75 8.80
C PRO A 121 -25.20 32.91 8.13
N ARG A 122 -26.44 32.66 7.71
CA ARG A 122 -27.27 33.64 6.99
C ARG A 122 -27.36 34.99 7.71
N GLU A 123 -27.50 34.97 9.04
CA GLU A 123 -27.57 36.18 9.89
C GLU A 123 -26.31 37.06 9.75
N GLN A 124 -25.14 36.45 9.62
CA GLN A 124 -23.88 37.19 9.43
C GLN A 124 -23.80 37.75 8.01
N VAL A 125 -24.25 37.00 7.01
CA VAL A 125 -24.31 37.47 5.62
C VAL A 125 -25.23 38.68 5.50
N GLU A 126 -26.40 38.66 6.16
CA GLU A 126 -27.33 39.81 6.20
C GLU A 126 -26.68 41.05 6.80
N LEU A 127 -25.91 40.88 7.89
CA LEU A 127 -25.19 41.97 8.54
C LEU A 127 -24.11 42.54 7.61
N ILE A 128 -23.26 41.68 7.04
CA ILE A 128 -22.20 42.06 6.10
C ILE A 128 -22.79 42.79 4.90
N ALA A 129 -23.88 42.26 4.34
CA ALA A 129 -24.57 42.84 3.21
C ALA A 129 -25.12 44.23 3.54
N LYS A 130 -25.72 44.42 4.73
CA LYS A 130 -26.23 45.71 5.18
C LYS A 130 -25.13 46.77 5.32
N PHE A 131 -23.96 46.40 5.84
CA PHE A 131 -22.87 47.34 6.07
C PHE A 131 -22.04 47.66 4.81
N ASN A 132 -21.90 46.71 3.88
CA ASN A 132 -21.04 46.85 2.70
C ASN A 132 -21.81 47.13 1.40
N ARG A 133 -23.11 47.46 1.46
CA ARG A 133 -23.94 47.67 0.26
C ARG A 133 -23.58 48.93 -0.52
N ASP A 134 -23.33 50.02 0.21
CA ASP A 134 -23.10 51.34 -0.37
C ASP A 134 -21.61 51.69 -0.43
N GLN A 135 -20.83 51.17 0.53
CA GLN A 135 -19.39 51.39 0.63
C GLN A 135 -18.72 50.19 1.30
N LEU A 136 -17.65 49.66 0.68
CA LEU A 136 -16.83 48.61 1.27
C LEU A 136 -16.17 49.13 2.56
N MET A 137 -16.37 48.43 3.69
CA MET A 137 -15.88 48.87 5.01
C MET A 137 -14.37 48.69 5.22
N PHE A 138 -13.67 48.03 4.29
CA PHE A 138 -12.23 47.82 4.37
C PHE A 138 -11.55 48.19 3.05
N ASP A 139 -10.29 48.57 3.13
CA ASP A 139 -9.45 48.84 1.97
C ASP A 139 -8.87 47.53 1.42
N GLU A 140 -9.09 47.25 0.14
CA GLU A 140 -8.59 46.03 -0.48
C GLU A 140 -7.06 45.95 -0.51
N SER A 141 -6.38 47.10 -0.54
CA SER A 141 -4.91 47.20 -0.52
C SER A 141 -4.31 46.91 0.85
N ALA A 142 -5.09 47.03 1.92
CA ALA A 142 -4.65 46.76 3.29
C ALA A 142 -4.82 45.28 3.69
N LEU A 143 -5.46 44.47 2.84
CA LEU A 143 -5.65 43.05 3.10
C LEU A 143 -4.33 42.27 2.93
N PRO A 144 -4.04 41.32 3.83
CA PRO A 144 -2.94 40.39 3.63
C PRO A 144 -3.07 39.60 2.31
N GLU A 145 -1.94 39.26 1.68
CA GLU A 145 -1.92 38.59 0.37
C GLU A 145 -2.73 37.28 0.32
N TRP A 146 -2.84 36.55 1.43
CA TRP A 146 -3.62 35.32 1.51
C TRP A 146 -5.13 35.55 1.40
N ALA A 147 -5.64 36.73 1.77
CA ALA A 147 -7.05 37.11 1.63
C ALA A 147 -7.35 37.69 0.24
N SER A 148 -6.34 38.21 -0.44
CA SER A 148 -6.48 38.81 -1.77
C SER A 148 -6.53 37.79 -2.90
N LYS A 149 -5.98 36.58 -2.70
CA LYS A 149 -6.02 35.50 -3.69
C LYS A 149 -7.44 34.92 -3.78
N PRO A 150 -8.09 34.92 -4.96
CA PRO A 150 -9.39 34.28 -5.12
C PRO A 150 -9.27 32.79 -4.77
N ALA A 151 -10.22 32.27 -3.99
CA ALA A 151 -10.24 30.90 -3.47
C ALA A 151 -10.33 29.80 -4.56
N GLU A 152 -10.24 30.16 -5.84
CA GLU A 152 -10.39 29.28 -7.01
C GLU A 152 -9.26 28.25 -7.16
N SER A 153 -8.19 28.35 -6.37
CA SER A 153 -7.04 27.44 -6.44
C SER A 153 -6.65 26.80 -5.10
N GLN A 154 -7.53 26.73 -4.11
CA GLN A 154 -7.41 25.70 -3.07
C GLN A 154 -7.89 24.36 -3.64
N GLY A 155 -7.25 23.96 -4.74
CA GLY A 155 -7.26 22.60 -5.20
C GLY A 155 -6.81 21.75 -4.02
N THR A 156 -7.62 20.74 -3.74
CA THR A 156 -7.18 19.42 -3.30
C THR A 156 -5.65 19.39 -3.23
N PHE A 157 -5.06 19.45 -2.03
CA PHE A 157 -3.68 19.03 -1.77
C PHE A 157 -3.62 17.54 -2.15
N GLY A 158 -3.67 17.29 -3.46
CA GLY A 158 -3.64 15.98 -4.03
C GLY A 158 -2.25 15.47 -3.78
N ILE A 159 -2.17 14.29 -3.20
CA ILE A 159 -0.96 13.48 -3.05
C ILE A 159 -0.07 13.46 -4.33
N ALA A 160 -0.63 13.80 -5.49
CA ALA A 160 0.07 13.95 -6.76
C ALA A 160 1.11 15.08 -6.80
N ASP A 161 1.01 16.13 -5.98
CA ASP A 161 1.94 17.29 -6.02
C ASP A 161 3.05 17.21 -4.94
N MET A 162 3.06 16.15 -4.12
CA MET A 162 4.23 15.84 -3.31
C MET A 162 5.28 15.15 -4.20
N ASP A 163 6.27 15.95 -4.59
CA ASP A 163 7.48 15.58 -5.35
C ASP A 163 8.31 14.43 -4.73
N PHE A 164 7.89 13.93 -3.55
CA PHE A 164 8.41 12.72 -2.93
C PHE A 164 8.13 11.45 -3.76
N VAL A 165 7.01 11.38 -4.49
CA VAL A 165 6.70 10.22 -5.35
C VAL A 165 7.53 10.23 -6.64
N ASN A 166 7.98 11.39 -7.11
CA ASN A 166 8.89 11.50 -8.25
C ASN A 166 10.34 11.11 -7.90
N GLY A 167 10.73 11.21 -6.62
CA GLY A 167 12.02 10.72 -6.11
C GLY A 167 12.09 9.19 -5.93
N LEU A 168 10.94 8.52 -5.88
CA LEU A 168 10.84 7.10 -6.17
C LEU A 168 10.85 6.95 -7.69
N GLU A 169 12.04 7.07 -8.30
CA GLU A 169 12.27 6.63 -9.67
C GLU A 169 11.64 5.25 -9.82
N LYS A 170 10.48 5.17 -10.47
CA LYS A 170 10.01 3.91 -11.04
C LYS A 170 11.19 3.47 -11.88
N PRO A 171 11.88 2.36 -11.54
CA PRO A 171 13.05 1.93 -12.30
C PRO A 171 12.59 1.87 -13.74
N SER A 172 13.10 2.80 -14.55
CA SER A 172 12.75 2.85 -15.96
C SER A 172 13.03 1.46 -16.49
N PRO A 173 12.02 0.75 -17.03
CA PRO A 173 12.22 -0.61 -17.49
C PRO A 173 13.41 -0.57 -18.44
N ASP A 174 14.47 -1.26 -18.04
CA ASP A 174 15.72 -1.30 -18.78
C ASP A 174 15.41 -1.97 -20.12
N MET A 175 15.18 -1.14 -21.14
CA MET A 175 14.70 -1.55 -22.46
C MET A 175 15.68 -2.52 -23.12
N ASP A 176 16.97 -2.41 -22.78
CA ASP A 176 18.01 -3.28 -23.28
C ASP A 176 17.91 -4.70 -22.68
N ASN A 177 17.59 -4.80 -21.39
CA ASN A 177 17.30 -6.09 -20.76
C ASN A 177 15.99 -6.71 -21.29
N MET A 178 15.00 -5.90 -21.59
CA MET A 178 13.72 -6.39 -22.12
C MET A 178 13.86 -6.91 -23.56
N ALA A 179 14.68 -6.26 -24.39
CA ALA A 179 15.02 -6.74 -25.73
C ALA A 179 15.79 -8.07 -25.71
N ARG A 180 16.71 -8.24 -24.76
CA ARG A 180 17.42 -9.52 -24.55
C ARG A 180 16.47 -10.63 -24.14
N ILE A 181 15.57 -10.38 -23.20
CA ILE A 181 14.57 -11.37 -22.76
C ILE A 181 13.66 -11.79 -23.91
N ASP A 182 13.19 -10.84 -24.75
CA ASP A 182 12.35 -11.16 -25.90
C ASP A 182 13.12 -11.98 -26.97
N SER A 183 14.40 -11.67 -27.20
CA SER A 183 15.27 -12.46 -28.07
C SER A 183 15.49 -13.88 -27.55
N ASP A 184 15.83 -14.03 -26.27
CA ASP A 184 16.08 -15.32 -25.63
C ASP A 184 14.82 -16.17 -25.60
N PHE A 185 13.66 -15.55 -25.34
CA PHE A 185 12.36 -16.21 -25.40
C PHE A 185 12.04 -16.71 -26.81
N LYS A 186 12.22 -15.88 -27.84
CA LYS A 186 12.02 -16.29 -29.24
C LYS A 186 12.96 -17.42 -29.64
N ALA A 187 14.22 -17.36 -29.21
CA ALA A 187 15.20 -18.42 -29.46
C ALA A 187 14.80 -19.74 -28.77
N ALA A 188 14.35 -19.69 -27.52
CA ALA A 188 13.88 -20.86 -26.78
C ALA A 188 12.61 -21.47 -27.42
N VAL A 189 11.64 -20.65 -27.82
CA VAL A 189 10.41 -21.11 -28.51
C VAL A 189 10.75 -21.75 -29.85
N LYS A 190 11.67 -21.16 -30.63
CA LYS A 190 12.15 -21.74 -31.88
C LYS A 190 12.83 -23.08 -31.64
N THR A 191 13.73 -23.16 -30.66
CA THR A 191 14.44 -24.41 -30.31
C THR A 191 13.46 -25.51 -29.88
N ALA A 192 12.44 -25.18 -29.08
CA ALA A 192 11.41 -26.13 -28.68
C ALA A 192 10.55 -26.59 -29.87
N ARG A 193 10.24 -25.68 -30.80
CA ARG A 193 9.49 -26.00 -32.03
C ARG A 193 10.30 -26.90 -32.96
N ASP A 194 11.59 -26.61 -33.12
CA ASP A 194 12.51 -27.39 -33.96
C ASP A 194 12.76 -28.78 -33.34
N ALA A 195 12.84 -28.89 -32.01
CA ALA A 195 12.93 -30.16 -31.29
C ALA A 195 11.62 -30.98 -31.38
N ALA A 196 10.46 -30.32 -31.45
CA ALA A 196 9.18 -30.99 -31.67
C ALA A 196 9.01 -31.46 -33.12
N ALA A 197 9.54 -30.71 -34.10
CA ALA A 197 9.51 -31.07 -35.51
C ALA A 197 10.53 -32.17 -35.85
N ASN A 198 11.67 -32.18 -35.17
CA ASN A 198 12.75 -33.16 -35.33
C ASN A 198 13.04 -33.81 -33.97
N PRO A 199 12.14 -34.65 -33.45
CA PRO A 199 12.41 -35.37 -32.22
C PRO A 199 13.71 -36.16 -32.40
N PRO A 200 14.70 -36.04 -31.50
CA PRO A 200 15.92 -36.81 -31.61
C PRO A 200 15.54 -38.29 -31.71
N PRO A 201 16.23 -39.09 -32.55
CA PRO A 201 15.96 -40.51 -32.68
C PRO A 201 16.46 -41.24 -31.43
N THR A 202 15.75 -41.04 -30.31
CA THR A 202 15.93 -41.86 -29.11
C THR A 202 15.19 -43.17 -29.36
N LEU A 203 15.97 -44.26 -29.42
CA LEU A 203 15.58 -45.65 -29.68
C LEU A 203 14.56 -46.25 -28.70
N LEU A 204 14.05 -45.48 -27.75
CA LEU A 204 13.09 -45.92 -26.74
C LEU A 204 11.85 -45.03 -26.74
N ASP A 205 10.83 -45.57 -27.42
CA ASP A 205 9.42 -45.55 -27.03
C ASP A 205 8.58 -44.28 -27.21
N ASN A 206 7.97 -44.18 -28.39
CA ASN A 206 6.67 -43.51 -28.58
C ASN A 206 5.60 -44.03 -27.59
N ARG A 207 5.69 -45.29 -27.13
CA ARG A 207 4.76 -45.86 -26.14
C ARG A 207 4.92 -45.27 -24.74
N VAL A 208 6.14 -45.01 -24.29
CA VAL A 208 6.39 -44.44 -22.95
C VAL A 208 6.01 -42.96 -22.94
N ALA A 209 6.24 -42.23 -24.04
CA ALA A 209 5.76 -40.87 -24.21
C ALA A 209 4.23 -40.77 -24.17
N ASP A 210 3.51 -41.69 -24.81
CA ASP A 210 2.04 -41.74 -24.75
C ASP A 210 1.53 -42.15 -23.36
N THR A 211 2.23 -43.06 -22.69
CA THR A 211 1.88 -43.49 -21.32
C THR A 211 2.12 -42.36 -20.30
N LEU A 212 3.21 -41.60 -20.46
CA LEU A 212 3.49 -40.42 -19.64
C LEU A 212 2.50 -39.28 -19.93
N LYS A 213 2.14 -39.03 -21.19
CA LYS A 213 1.07 -38.07 -21.53
C LYS A 213 -0.28 -38.47 -20.93
N ALA A 214 -0.64 -39.75 -20.99
CA ALA A 214 -1.86 -40.26 -20.39
C ALA A 214 -1.84 -40.15 -18.85
N SER A 215 -0.70 -40.44 -18.22
CA SER A 215 -0.51 -40.33 -16.77
C SER A 215 -0.58 -38.87 -16.29
N VAL A 216 0.09 -37.95 -16.99
CA VAL A 216 0.06 -36.52 -16.66
C VAL A 216 -1.36 -35.95 -16.87
N ASN A 217 -2.04 -36.29 -17.97
CA ASN A 217 -3.43 -35.86 -18.18
C ASN A 217 -4.39 -36.43 -17.13
N SER A 218 -4.18 -37.67 -16.68
CA SER A 218 -4.96 -38.28 -15.61
C SER A 218 -4.73 -37.58 -14.27
N SER A 219 -3.48 -37.27 -13.92
CA SER A 219 -3.16 -36.48 -12.72
C SER A 219 -3.74 -35.07 -12.77
N VAL A 220 -3.68 -34.39 -13.92
CA VAL A 220 -4.28 -33.06 -14.10
C VAL A 220 -5.80 -33.12 -13.94
N GLN A 221 -6.47 -34.14 -14.49
CA GLN A 221 -7.90 -34.35 -14.28
C GLN A 221 -8.26 -34.66 -12.82
N HIS A 222 -7.43 -35.42 -12.10
CA HIS A 222 -7.65 -35.73 -10.69
C HIS A 222 -7.37 -34.55 -9.75
N MET A 223 -6.52 -33.61 -10.15
CA MET A 223 -6.29 -32.36 -9.42
C MET A 223 -7.34 -31.29 -9.70
N GLN A 224 -8.07 -31.38 -10.82
CA GLN A 224 -9.05 -30.38 -11.22
C GLN A 224 -10.14 -30.11 -10.16
N PRO A 225 -10.71 -31.11 -9.45
CA PRO A 225 -11.66 -30.87 -8.35
C PRO A 225 -11.02 -30.17 -7.15
N ALA A 226 -9.77 -30.53 -6.81
CA ALA A 226 -9.04 -29.92 -5.70
C ALA A 226 -8.69 -28.45 -6.00
N VAL A 227 -8.26 -28.16 -7.24
CA VAL A 227 -7.97 -26.79 -7.70
C VAL A 227 -9.25 -25.96 -7.77
N MET A 228 -10.36 -26.52 -8.25
CA MET A 228 -11.66 -25.82 -8.25
C MET A 228 -12.17 -25.58 -6.82
N SER A 229 -12.00 -26.54 -5.92
CA SER A 229 -12.34 -26.40 -4.49
C SER A 229 -11.51 -25.28 -3.85
N MET A 230 -10.19 -25.28 -4.05
CA MET A 230 -9.32 -24.21 -3.57
C MET A 230 -9.69 -22.85 -4.15
N LYS A 231 -10.00 -22.77 -5.45
CA LYS A 231 -10.45 -21.53 -6.09
C LYS A 231 -11.77 -21.03 -5.49
N ALA A 232 -12.73 -21.93 -5.23
CA ALA A 232 -13.97 -21.58 -4.55
C ALA A 232 -13.72 -21.11 -3.11
N THR A 233 -12.80 -21.75 -2.39
CA THR A 233 -12.46 -21.35 -1.00
C THR A 233 -11.78 -19.97 -0.98
N ALA A 234 -10.88 -19.72 -1.93
CA ALA A 234 -10.21 -18.42 -2.09
C ALA A 234 -11.20 -17.32 -2.48
N GLN A 235 -12.18 -17.62 -3.33
CA GLN A 235 -13.23 -16.67 -3.68
C GLN A 235 -14.11 -16.33 -2.46
N THR A 236 -14.53 -17.33 -1.68
CA THR A 236 -15.29 -17.10 -0.44
C THR A 236 -14.50 -16.28 0.59
N LEU A 237 -13.19 -16.50 0.71
CA LEU A 237 -12.32 -15.69 1.58
C LEU A 237 -12.25 -14.24 1.09
N ARG A 238 -12.10 -14.04 -0.22
CA ARG A 238 -12.12 -12.71 -0.83
C ARG A 238 -13.43 -11.98 -0.57
N ASP A 239 -14.57 -12.65 -0.76
CA ASP A 239 -15.89 -12.05 -0.56
C ASP A 239 -16.12 -11.69 0.93
N LYS A 240 -15.65 -12.51 1.87
CA LYS A 240 -15.68 -12.21 3.31
C LYS A 240 -14.80 -11.01 3.68
N LEU A 241 -13.60 -10.90 3.11
CA LEU A 241 -12.72 -9.75 3.35
C LEU A 241 -13.32 -8.45 2.82
N VAL A 242 -13.94 -8.49 1.63
CA VAL A 242 -14.64 -7.33 1.05
C VAL A 242 -15.82 -6.93 1.94
N SER A 243 -16.67 -7.88 2.34
CA SER A 243 -17.79 -7.60 3.24
C SER A 243 -17.35 -7.04 4.59
N THR A 244 -16.25 -7.56 5.15
CA THR A 244 -15.70 -7.06 6.43
C THR A 244 -15.17 -5.63 6.29
N ALA A 245 -14.52 -5.32 5.16
CA ALA A 245 -14.05 -3.97 4.86
C ALA A 245 -15.21 -2.98 4.67
N GLU A 246 -16.29 -3.40 4.00
CA GLU A 246 -17.50 -2.59 3.83
C GLU A 246 -18.21 -2.32 5.16
N ASP A 247 -18.31 -3.32 6.05
CA ASP A 247 -18.88 -3.14 7.39
C ASP A 247 -18.05 -2.19 8.26
N LEU A 248 -16.71 -2.29 8.20
CA LEU A 248 -15.81 -1.36 8.87
C LEU A 248 -16.01 0.07 8.37
N LEU A 249 -16.11 0.28 7.06
CA LEU A 249 -16.40 1.59 6.49
C LEU A 249 -17.77 2.13 6.91
N ARG A 250 -18.82 1.29 6.92
CA ARG A 250 -20.14 1.69 7.43
C ARG A 250 -20.11 2.08 8.90
N SER A 251 -19.38 1.32 9.73
CA SER A 251 -19.24 1.63 11.16
C SER A 251 -18.53 2.97 11.39
N GLN A 252 -17.52 3.30 10.59
CA GLN A 252 -16.85 4.59 10.64
C GLN A 252 -17.78 5.73 10.23
N HIS A 253 -18.61 5.54 9.20
CA HIS A 253 -19.60 6.53 8.79
C HIS A 253 -20.66 6.75 9.88
N HIS A 254 -21.13 5.69 10.55
CA HIS A 254 -22.07 5.83 11.68
C HIS A 254 -21.43 6.50 12.91
N ALA A 255 -20.18 6.16 13.25
CA ALA A 255 -19.46 6.81 14.34
C ALA A 255 -19.27 8.31 14.06
N LYS A 256 -18.97 8.68 12.80
CA LYS A 256 -18.84 10.08 12.38
C LYS A 256 -20.17 10.84 12.40
N SER A 257 -21.28 10.18 12.04
CA SER A 257 -22.64 10.74 12.12
C SER A 257 -23.12 10.95 13.57
N MET A 258 -22.77 10.05 14.49
CA MET A 258 -23.14 10.19 15.90
C MET A 258 -22.30 11.29 16.60
N ALA A 259 -21.04 11.47 16.20
CA ALA A 259 -20.20 12.53 16.73
C ALA A 259 -20.67 13.95 16.34
N SER A 260 -21.36 14.11 15.21
CA SER A 260 -21.93 15.42 14.81
C SER A 260 -23.19 15.80 15.58
N ASP A 261 -23.96 14.84 16.10
CA ASP A 261 -25.24 15.12 16.76
C ASP A 261 -25.12 15.41 18.27
N ILE A 262 -23.97 15.14 18.90
CA ILE A 262 -23.76 15.36 20.35
C ILE A 262 -23.27 16.79 20.68
N SER A 263 -23.07 17.67 19.69
CA SER A 263 -22.51 19.01 19.92
C SER A 263 -23.52 20.12 20.29
N LEU A 264 -24.78 19.79 20.65
CA LEU A 264 -25.75 20.81 21.06
C LEU A 264 -26.57 20.38 22.28
N THR A 265 -26.00 20.51 23.47
CA THR A 265 -26.68 20.93 24.73
C THR A 265 -25.68 20.88 25.88
N ILE A 266 -24.98 21.99 26.12
CA ILE A 266 -24.32 22.25 27.40
C ILE A 266 -25.34 23.05 28.23
N PRO A 267 -25.92 22.49 29.30
CA PRO A 267 -26.72 23.26 30.25
C PRO A 267 -25.75 24.08 31.11
N THR A 268 -25.78 25.39 30.92
CA THR A 268 -25.09 26.38 31.73
C THR A 268 -25.83 26.56 33.06
N ASP A 269 -25.59 25.69 34.04
CA ASP A 269 -25.68 26.06 35.45
C ASP A 269 -25.19 24.90 36.32
N MET A 270 -24.15 25.12 37.12
CA MET A 270 -23.94 24.49 38.42
C MET A 270 -22.75 25.14 39.15
N PRO A 271 -22.83 25.27 40.49
CA PRO A 271 -22.03 26.21 41.23
C PRO A 271 -20.69 25.63 41.71
N GLU A 272 -19.79 26.58 41.92
CA GLU A 272 -18.45 26.54 42.49
C GLU A 272 -18.36 25.67 43.77
N MET A 273 -17.66 24.53 43.68
CA MET A 273 -17.18 23.79 44.85
C MET A 273 -15.66 23.69 44.80
N GLN A 274 -15.02 24.53 45.61
CA GLN A 274 -13.59 24.47 45.93
C GLN A 274 -13.27 23.14 46.62
N ARG A 275 -12.41 22.32 46.02
CA ARG A 275 -11.62 21.33 46.76
C ARG A 275 -10.16 21.39 46.34
N ALA A 276 -9.34 21.73 47.32
CA ALA A 276 -7.89 21.66 47.28
C ALA A 276 -7.42 20.23 47.03
N ILE A 277 -6.59 20.05 46.00
CA ILE A 277 -5.73 18.88 45.85
C ILE A 277 -4.31 19.41 45.63
N THR A 278 -3.47 19.17 46.62
CA THR A 278 -2.03 19.39 46.60
C THR A 278 -1.35 18.40 45.64
N PRO A 279 -0.43 18.84 44.76
CA PRO A 279 0.39 17.91 43.98
C PRO A 279 1.66 17.51 44.74
N ALA A 280 1.98 16.21 44.66
CA ALA A 280 3.20 15.60 45.16
C ALA A 280 4.44 15.96 44.30
N PRO A 281 5.68 15.88 44.85
CA PRO A 281 6.88 16.38 44.19
C PRO A 281 7.41 15.44 43.08
N ALA A 282 7.68 16.01 41.92
CA ALA A 282 8.34 15.37 40.79
C ALA A 282 9.85 15.23 41.02
N THR A 283 10.40 14.07 40.64
CA THR A 283 11.83 13.78 40.57
C THR A 283 12.48 14.41 39.34
N PRO A 284 13.75 14.89 39.43
CA PRO A 284 14.41 15.59 38.32
C PRO A 284 15.12 14.61 37.37
N VAL A 285 14.70 14.57 36.10
CA VAL A 285 15.51 14.01 35.00
C VAL A 285 16.20 15.16 34.26
N ARG A 286 17.52 15.09 34.27
CA ARG A 286 18.49 16.08 33.80
C ARG A 286 18.42 16.20 32.27
N THR A 287 17.95 17.34 31.77
CA THR A 287 18.01 17.69 30.33
C THR A 287 19.16 18.67 30.10
N THR A 288 20.06 18.31 29.19
CA THR A 288 21.12 19.18 28.67
C THR A 288 20.50 20.17 27.68
N ILE A 289 20.46 21.45 28.03
CA ILE A 289 19.94 22.54 27.20
C ILE A 289 21.06 23.03 26.28
N ILE A 290 20.88 22.89 24.96
CA ILE A 290 21.56 23.73 23.97
C ILE A 290 20.64 24.92 23.69
N SER A 291 21.16 26.10 24.02
CA SER A 291 20.49 27.39 23.91
C SER A 291 20.44 27.84 22.45
N ALA A 292 19.26 28.18 21.94
CA ALA A 292 19.07 28.94 20.72
C ALA A 292 18.05 30.06 20.96
N ASN A 293 18.50 31.28 20.71
CA ASN A 293 17.75 32.53 20.81
C ASN A 293 16.42 32.49 20.04
N ALA A 294 15.31 32.84 20.70
CA ALA A 294 14.05 33.17 20.06
C ALA A 294 13.70 34.63 20.37
N MET A 295 13.86 35.49 19.35
CA MET A 295 13.33 36.85 19.33
C MET A 295 11.80 36.78 19.32
N GLY A 296 11.18 37.54 20.22
CA GLY A 296 9.72 37.61 20.34
C GLY A 296 9.06 38.29 19.14
N THR A 297 8.26 37.53 18.41
CA THR A 297 7.26 38.05 17.47
C THR A 297 5.99 38.37 18.25
N ARG A 298 5.74 39.65 18.51
CA ARG A 298 4.45 40.12 19.03
C ARG A 298 3.35 39.80 18.01
N SER A 299 2.27 39.20 18.51
CA SER A 299 1.11 38.74 17.75
C SER A 299 0.46 39.87 16.94
N THR A 300 0.48 39.74 15.62
CA THR A 300 -0.16 40.64 14.64
C THR A 300 -1.69 40.54 14.61
N THR A 301 -2.28 39.52 15.24
CA THR A 301 -3.74 39.29 15.21
C THR A 301 -4.54 40.30 16.04
N GLU A 302 -3.94 40.93 17.06
CA GLU A 302 -4.59 41.97 17.85
C GLU A 302 -4.77 43.30 17.09
N GLN A 303 -3.95 43.59 16.09
CA GLN A 303 -4.05 44.83 15.32
C GLN A 303 -5.23 44.79 14.33
N ILE A 304 -5.59 43.62 13.80
CA ILE A 304 -6.66 43.48 12.79
C ILE A 304 -8.06 43.62 13.43
N LYS A 305 -8.27 43.08 14.64
CA LYS A 305 -9.55 43.22 15.35
C LYS A 305 -9.91 44.68 15.66
N LYS A 306 -8.91 45.56 15.84
CA LYS A 306 -9.11 47.01 16.08
C LYS A 306 -9.54 47.79 14.84
N VAL A 307 -9.23 47.31 13.63
CA VAL A 307 -9.57 48.02 12.38
C VAL A 307 -10.99 47.68 11.93
N ILE A 308 -11.43 46.44 12.17
CA ILE A 308 -12.74 45.95 11.67
C ILE A 308 -13.89 46.36 12.60
N PHE A 309 -13.65 46.55 13.90
CA PHE A 309 -14.68 46.95 14.87
C PHE A 309 -14.21 48.15 15.71
N PRO A 310 -14.35 49.40 15.23
CA PRO A 310 -14.16 50.56 16.09
C PRO A 310 -15.22 50.51 17.20
N ARG A 311 -14.75 50.39 18.45
CA ARG A 311 -15.58 50.45 19.67
C ARG A 311 -16.56 51.63 19.56
N ILE A 312 -17.85 51.33 19.56
CA ILE A 312 -18.89 52.33 19.79
C ILE A 312 -18.92 52.54 21.31
N GLU A 313 -18.09 53.46 21.81
CA GLU A 313 -18.23 53.98 23.17
C GLU A 313 -19.41 54.96 23.18
N LYS A 314 -20.47 54.60 23.92
CA LYS A 314 -21.56 55.48 24.36
C LYS A 314 -21.64 55.41 25.86
#